data_AF-U7NRP9-F1
#
_entry.id   AF-U7NRP9-F1
#
_cell.length_a   1.000
_cell.length_b   1.000
_cell.length_c   1.000
_cell.angle_alpha   90.00
_cell.angle_beta   90.00
_cell.angle_gamma   90.00
#
_symmetry.space_group_name_H-M   'P 1'
#
loop_
_entity.id
_entity.type
_entity.pdbx_description
1 polymer ?
#
loop_
_entity_poly.entity_id
_entity_poly.type
_entity_poly.pdbx_seq_one_letter_code
_entity_poly.pdbx_strand_id
1 'polypeptide(L)'
;MSVSKSFRWIDGPAALGLLATLALPAGQAWADERVLDTLQMHGFLSQALVITDDNNVFGPSSERDGSLKYTEIGANASIRPHENVLLAAQILSRRAG
;
A
#
# COMPACT_ATOMS: atom_id res chain seq x y z
N MET A 1 36.16 -7.85 -16.39
CA MET A 1 36.18 -6.43 -15.99
C MET A 1 35.01 -6.20 -15.04
N SER A 2 35.29 -6.09 -13.74
CA SER A 2 34.28 -5.85 -12.70
C SER A 2 34.29 -4.36 -12.40
N VAL A 3 33.21 -3.65 -12.72
CA VAL A 3 33.03 -2.26 -12.28
C VAL A 3 32.09 -2.30 -11.08
N SER A 4 32.67 -2.32 -9.90
CA SER A 4 31.98 -1.97 -8.67
C SER A 4 31.72 -0.47 -8.72
N LYS A 5 30.51 -0.07 -9.14
CA LYS A 5 30.03 1.30 -8.90
C LYS A 5 29.68 1.39 -7.43
N SER A 6 30.50 2.10 -6.69
CA SER A 6 30.27 2.50 -5.31
C SER A 6 28.86 3.09 -5.18
N PHE A 7 27.97 2.33 -4.55
CA PHE A 7 26.64 2.80 -4.16
C PHE A 7 26.83 3.85 -3.06
N ARG A 8 26.90 5.12 -3.47
CA ARG A 8 26.90 6.25 -2.55
C ARG A 8 25.47 6.47 -2.08
N TRP A 9 25.26 6.27 -0.79
CA TRP A 9 24.04 6.63 -0.07
C TRP A 9 23.65 8.09 -0.37
N ILE A 10 22.34 8.33 -0.36
CA ILE A 10 21.69 9.62 -0.67
C ILE A 10 22.11 10.67 0.37
N ASP A 11 22.91 11.66 -0.05
CA ASP A 11 23.26 12.88 0.71
C ASP A 11 22.14 13.94 0.60
N GLY A 12 20.90 13.57 0.91
CA GLY A 12 19.74 14.46 0.90
C GLY A 12 18.79 14.12 2.04
N PRO A 13 17.93 15.05 2.49
CA PRO A 13 16.97 14.74 3.53
C PRO A 13 15.94 13.76 2.95
N ALA A 14 16.21 12.46 3.08
CA ALA A 14 15.23 11.43 2.87
C ALA A 14 14.16 11.64 3.95
N ALA A 15 13.15 12.42 3.62
CA ALA A 15 11.94 12.56 4.42
C ALA A 15 11.25 11.19 4.42
N LEU A 16 11.69 10.32 5.33
CA LEU A 16 11.06 9.07 5.70
C LEU A 16 9.72 9.43 6.35
N GLY A 17 8.72 9.65 5.49
CA GLY A 17 7.38 10.10 5.87
C GLY A 17 6.47 8.94 6.23
N LEU A 18 6.14 8.89 7.53
CA LEU A 18 4.92 8.37 8.16
C LEU A 18 4.52 6.90 7.90
N LEU A 19 4.84 6.05 8.87
CA LEU A 19 4.02 4.88 9.23
C LEU A 19 2.70 5.39 9.83
N ALA A 20 1.70 5.62 8.98
CA ALA A 20 0.32 5.81 9.41
C ALA A 20 -0.39 4.45 9.42
N THR A 21 -0.41 3.79 10.58
CA THR A 21 -1.36 2.69 10.81
C THR A 21 -2.77 3.28 10.87
N LEU A 22 -3.47 3.31 9.73
CA LEU A 22 -4.90 3.61 9.70
C LEU A 22 -5.67 2.40 10.26
N ALA A 23 -5.99 2.44 11.55
CA ALA A 23 -7.08 1.65 12.10
C ALA A 23 -8.38 2.29 11.64
N LEU A 24 -8.99 1.76 10.58
CA LEU A 24 -10.35 2.14 10.17
C LEU A 24 -11.32 1.70 11.27
N PRO A 25 -12.05 2.62 11.94
CA PRO A 25 -13.16 2.23 12.79
C PRO A 25 -14.25 1.65 11.89
N ALA A 26 -14.60 0.39 12.10
CA ALA A 26 -15.75 -0.23 11.45
C ALA A 26 -17.01 0.57 11.83
N GLY A 27 -17.60 1.28 10.87
CA GLY A 27 -18.85 2.01 11.07
C GLY A 27 -19.96 1.05 11.50
N GLN A 28 -20.74 1.44 12.51
CA GLN A 28 -21.80 0.61 13.08
C GLN A 28 -22.99 0.52 12.12
N ALA A 29 -23.03 -0.53 11.31
CA ALA A 29 -24.24 -0.97 10.61
C ALA A 29 -25.00 -1.94 11.52
N TRP A 30 -26.30 -1.75 11.70
CA TRP A 30 -27.14 -2.60 12.53
C TRP A 30 -27.52 -3.86 11.74
N ALA A 31 -26.66 -4.88 11.79
CA ALA A 31 -26.99 -6.25 11.42
C ALA A 31 -26.90 -7.13 12.67
N ASP A 32 -27.57 -8.28 12.68
CA ASP A 32 -27.54 -9.27 13.76
C ASP A 32 -26.14 -9.36 14.36
N GLU A 33 -25.98 -8.97 15.63
CA GLU A 33 -24.69 -8.66 16.27
C GLU A 33 -23.70 -9.83 16.10
N ARG A 34 -24.21 -11.06 16.06
CA ARG A 34 -23.45 -12.31 15.89
C ARG A 34 -22.75 -12.44 14.52
N VAL A 35 -23.32 -11.87 13.47
CA VAL A 35 -22.73 -11.93 12.11
C VAL A 35 -21.63 -10.88 11.98
N LEU A 36 -21.81 -9.70 12.56
CA LEU A 36 -20.81 -8.63 12.58
C LEU A 36 -19.59 -8.98 13.44
N ASP A 37 -19.76 -9.82 14.46
CA ASP A 37 -18.63 -10.38 15.25
C ASP A 37 -17.60 -11.14 14.38
N THR A 38 -18.02 -11.60 13.20
CA THR A 38 -17.15 -12.31 12.25
C THR A 38 -16.55 -11.40 11.18
N LEU A 39 -16.89 -10.11 11.18
CA LEU A 39 -16.36 -9.15 10.22
C LEU A 39 -14.86 -8.96 10.47
N GLN A 40 -14.05 -9.25 9.46
CA GLN A 40 -12.62 -9.02 9.45
C GLN A 40 -12.27 -8.05 8.33
N MET A 41 -11.49 -7.03 8.66
CA MET A 41 -10.99 -6.06 7.70
C MET A 41 -9.49 -5.91 7.83
N HIS A 42 -8.80 -5.99 6.70
CA HIS A 42 -7.35 -5.85 6.62
C HIS A 42 -7.00 -5.02 5.39
N GLY A 43 -5.91 -4.28 5.45
CA GLY A 43 -5.49 -3.47 4.33
C GLY A 43 -4.03 -3.10 4.42
N PHE A 44 -3.57 -2.41 3.39
CA PHE A 44 -2.24 -1.84 3.32
C PHE A 44 -2.27 -0.50 2.59
N LEU A 45 -1.31 0.35 2.95
CA LEU A 45 -0.93 1.54 2.21
C LEU A 45 0.55 1.37 1.86
N SER A 46 0.90 1.61 0.60
CA SER A 46 2.27 1.55 0.12
C SER A 46 2.64 2.83 -0.61
N GLN A 47 3.81 3.35 -0.28
CA GLN A 47 4.46 4.46 -0.96
C GLN A 47 5.83 3.97 -1.40
N ALA A 48 6.12 4.07 -2.70
CA ALA A 48 7.41 3.63 -3.24
C ALA A 48 8.25 4.82 -3.70
N LEU A 49 9.56 4.71 -3.48
CA LEU A 49 10.59 5.48 -4.18
C LEU A 49 11.13 4.60 -5.30
N VAL A 50 10.87 4.99 -6.54
CA VAL A 50 11.29 4.27 -7.74
C VAL A 50 12.48 4.99 -8.35
N ILE A 51 13.63 4.33 -8.41
CA ILE A 51 14.85 4.84 -9.04
C ILE A 51 15.20 3.90 -10.19
N THR A 52 15.39 4.46 -11.37
CA THR A 52 15.73 3.75 -12.61
C THR A 52 16.86 4.47 -13.32
N ASP A 53 17.64 3.79 -14.15
CA ASP A 53 18.75 4.46 -14.86
C ASP A 53 18.25 5.19 -16.12
N ASP A 54 17.58 4.48 -17.03
CA ASP A 54 17.32 4.99 -18.39
C ASP A 54 15.83 5.19 -18.73
N ASN A 55 14.91 4.46 -18.09
CA ASN A 55 13.49 4.48 -18.42
C ASN A 55 12.62 4.88 -17.24
N ASN A 56 11.72 5.82 -17.48
CA ASN A 56 10.74 6.27 -16.50
C ASN A 56 9.68 5.19 -16.24
N VAL A 57 9.55 4.81 -14.97
CA VAL A 57 8.59 3.84 -14.44
C VAL A 57 7.85 4.52 -13.29
N PHE A 58 6.52 4.60 -13.42
CA PHE A 58 5.63 5.19 -12.41
C PHE A 58 5.98 6.63 -12.01
N GLY A 59 6.35 7.45 -12.99
CA GLY A 59 6.75 8.86 -12.84
C GLY A 59 8.15 9.11 -13.40
N PRO A 60 8.74 10.29 -13.12
CA PRO A 60 10.10 10.63 -13.54
C PRO A 60 11.17 9.88 -12.72
N SER A 61 11.16 8.55 -12.75
CA SER A 61 12.04 7.71 -11.92
C SER A 61 13.50 7.68 -12.39
N SER A 62 13.78 8.11 -13.62
CA SER A 62 15.14 8.22 -14.14
C SER A 62 15.82 9.54 -13.81
N GLU A 63 15.10 10.46 -13.16
CA GLU A 63 15.69 11.67 -12.62
C GLU A 63 16.51 11.35 -11.37
N ARG A 64 17.41 12.27 -11.02
CA ARG A 64 18.50 12.04 -10.05
C ARG A 64 18.03 11.55 -8.68
N ASP A 65 16.84 11.97 -8.27
CA ASP A 65 16.24 11.65 -6.96
C ASP A 65 15.18 10.52 -7.03
N GLY A 66 14.95 9.95 -8.21
CA GLY A 66 13.88 8.98 -8.45
C GLY A 66 12.48 9.58 -8.38
N SER A 67 11.46 8.72 -8.32
CA SER A 67 10.05 9.12 -8.28
C SER A 67 9.30 8.56 -7.09
N LEU A 68 8.58 9.44 -6.39
CA LEU A 68 7.60 9.10 -5.36
C LEU A 68 6.16 9.04 -5.90
N LYS A 69 5.96 8.99 -7.22
CA LYS A 69 4.62 9.03 -7.82
C LYS A 69 3.90 7.69 -7.83
N TYR A 70 4.41 6.70 -7.11
CA TYR A 70 3.74 5.42 -6.87
C TYR A 70 3.11 5.39 -5.49
N THR A 71 1.78 5.35 -5.45
CA THR A 71 1.00 5.15 -4.22
C THR A 71 -0.02 4.06 -4.47
N GLU A 72 -0.13 3.13 -3.53
CA GLU A 72 -1.07 2.02 -3.61
C GLU A 72 -1.80 1.83 -2.28
N ILE A 73 -3.11 1.59 -2.38
CA ILE A 73 -3.97 1.28 -1.23
C ILE A 73 -4.72 0.00 -1.57
N GLY A 74 -4.70 -0.95 -0.64
CA GLY A 74 -5.51 -2.16 -0.70
C GLY A 74 -6.34 -2.31 0.55
N ALA A 75 -7.60 -2.72 0.38
CA ALA A 75 -8.47 -3.09 1.48
C ALA A 75 -9.19 -4.41 1.16
N ASN A 76 -9.31 -5.24 2.18
CA ASN A 76 -9.97 -6.53 2.17
C ASN A 76 -10.99 -6.55 3.30
N ALA A 77 -12.18 -7.06 3.03
CA ALA A 77 -13.20 -7.31 4.02
C ALA A 77 -13.73 -8.73 3.85
N SER A 78 -13.99 -9.41 4.95
CA SER A 78 -14.68 -10.69 4.94
C SER A 78 -15.64 -10.82 6.10
N ILE A 79 -16.75 -11.53 5.89
CA ILE A 79 -17.77 -11.77 6.90
C ILE A 79 -18.30 -13.20 6.75
N ARG A 80 -18.78 -13.78 7.84
CA ARG A 80 -19.37 -15.13 7.88
C ARG A 80 -20.84 -15.03 8.30
N PRO A 81 -21.78 -14.84 7.35
CA PRO A 81 -23.21 -14.77 7.65
C PRO A 81 -23.79 -16.09 8.18
N HIS A 82 -23.15 -17.21 7.86
CA HIS A 82 -23.50 -18.55 8.34
C HIS A 82 -22.22 -19.34 8.62
N GLU A 83 -22.27 -20.30 9.52
CA GLU A 83 -21.12 -21.11 9.99
C GLU A 83 -20.27 -21.69 8.84
N ASN A 84 -20.88 -21.95 7.68
CA ASN A 84 -20.27 -22.58 6.51
C ASN A 84 -20.19 -21.66 5.26
N VAL A 85 -20.49 -20.37 5.40
CA VAL A 85 -20.49 -19.41 4.28
C VAL A 85 -19.60 -18.23 4.63
N LEU A 86 -18.55 -18.01 3.84
CA LEU A 86 -17.68 -16.83 3.94
C LEU A 86 -17.90 -15.94 2.70
N LEU A 87 -18.19 -14.68 2.93
CA LEU A 87 -18.21 -13.65 1.89
C LEU A 87 -16.96 -12.79 2.05
N ALA A 88 -16.23 -12.57 0.96
CA ALA A 88 -15.04 -11.73 0.96
C ALA A 88 -15.05 -10.76 -0.23
N ALA A 89 -14.52 -9.57 -0.02
CA ALA A 89 -14.36 -8.53 -1.02
C ALA A 89 -12.99 -7.88 -0.88
N GLN A 90 -12.37 -7.57 -2.02
CA GLN A 90 -11.10 -6.86 -2.09
C GLN A 90 -11.23 -5.68 -3.05
N ILE A 91 -10.73 -4.52 -2.61
CA ILE A 91 -10.59 -3.32 -3.43
C ILE A 91 -9.12 -2.89 -3.45
N LEU A 92 -8.67 -2.45 -4.62
CA LEU A 92 -7.31 -1.96 -4.84
C LEU A 92 -7.38 -0.65 -5.61
N SER A 93 -6.64 0.35 -5.15
CA SER A 93 -6.41 1.60 -5.86
C SER A 93 -4.92 1.83 -5.99
N ARG A 94 -4.47 2.10 -7.22
CA ARG A 94 -3.07 2.36 -7.54
C ARG A 94 -2.98 3.63 -8.36
N ARG A 95 -2.15 4.57 -7.90
CA ARG A 95 -1.70 5.73 -8.67
C ARG A 95 -0.24 5.54 -8.99
N ALA A 96 0.11 5.61 -10.26
CA ALA A 96 1.46 5.34 -10.72
C ALA A 96 1.80 6.25 -11.92
N GLY A 97 2.44 7.40 -11.64
CA GLY A 97 2.84 8.40 -12.64
C GLY A 97 2.02 9.69 -12.63
#